data_AF-A0A7C2RFB1-F1
#
_entry.id   AF-A0A7C2RFB1-F1
#
_cell.length_a   1.000
_cell.length_b   1.000
_cell.length_c   1.000
_cell.angle_alpha   90.00
_cell.angle_beta   90.00
_cell.angle_gamma   90.00
#
_symmetry.space_group_name_H-M   'P 1'
#
loop_
_entity.id
_entity.type
_entity.pdbx_description
1 polymer ?
#
loop_
_entity_poly.entity_id
_entity_poly.type
_entity_poly.pdbx_seq_one_letter_code
_entity_poly.pdbx_strand_id
1 'polypeptide(L)'
;MLHRFFHIAVFIACVQVVSGQGIRDSVFRISQVEITAGPVFRKETAGMKETRVDSAVLAEKINLSLSDLLSENTTVFIKDHGRGALATASFRGTAASHTRVDWNGISINAPMTGMVDFSLIPVYLVDEVTLKHGNASIGGGSGGLGGAVHIGNT
;
A
#
# COMPACT_ATOMS: atom_id res chain seq x y z
N MET A 1 14.70 -73.23 4.05
CA MET A 1 13.45 -72.54 4.47
C MET A 1 13.64 -71.03 4.66
N LEU A 2 14.77 -70.57 5.24
CA LEU A 2 15.05 -69.17 5.54
C LEU A 2 15.01 -68.22 4.32
N HIS A 3 15.54 -68.65 3.16
CA HIS A 3 15.58 -67.84 1.94
C HIS A 3 14.18 -67.49 1.39
N ARG A 4 13.21 -68.39 1.53
CA ARG A 4 11.82 -68.18 1.09
C ARG A 4 11.09 -67.16 1.95
N PHE A 5 11.35 -67.15 3.27
CA PHE A 5 10.83 -66.14 4.19
C PHE A 5 11.41 -64.76 3.92
N PHE A 6 12.69 -64.68 3.55
CA PHE A 6 13.34 -63.42 3.18
C PHE A 6 12.70 -62.77 1.94
N HIS A 7 12.43 -63.54 0.88
CA HIS A 7 11.77 -63.02 -0.31
C HIS A 7 10.32 -62.57 -0.03
N ILE A 8 9.59 -63.28 0.82
CA ILE A 8 8.23 -62.90 1.23
C ILE A 8 8.24 -61.61 2.07
N ALA A 9 9.19 -61.48 3.00
CA ALA A 9 9.35 -60.27 3.80
C ALA A 9 9.72 -59.05 2.94
N VAL A 10 10.60 -59.22 1.95
CA VAL A 10 10.97 -58.16 0.99
C VAL A 10 9.78 -57.76 0.12
N PHE A 11 8.96 -58.72 -0.32
CA PHE A 11 7.76 -58.44 -1.11
C PHE A 11 6.71 -57.66 -0.30
N ILE A 12 6.47 -58.04 0.95
CA ILE A 12 5.55 -57.33 1.85
C ILE A 12 6.04 -55.91 2.14
N ALA A 13 7.35 -55.73 2.37
CA ALA A 13 7.95 -54.40 2.56
C ALA A 13 7.80 -53.53 1.30
N CYS A 14 7.94 -54.10 0.10
CA CYS A 14 7.79 -53.37 -1.16
C CYS A 14 6.35 -52.90 -1.40
N VAL A 15 5.34 -53.68 -1.00
CA VAL A 15 3.92 -53.31 -1.12
C VAL A 15 3.58 -52.09 -0.24
N GLN A 16 4.18 -51.97 0.94
CA GLN A 16 3.96 -50.82 1.83
C GLN A 16 4.55 -49.51 1.28
N VAL A 17 5.56 -49.57 0.39
CA VAL A 17 6.16 -48.39 -0.23
C VAL A 17 5.30 -47.84 -1.38
N VAL A 18 4.46 -48.67 -2.00
CA VAL A 18 3.60 -48.27 -3.14
C VAL A 18 2.38 -47.45 -2.68
N SER A 19 1.95 -47.58 -1.42
CA SER A 19 0.79 -46.84 -0.87
C SER A 19 1.08 -45.37 -0.51
N GLY A 20 2.28 -44.84 -0.80
CA GLY A 20 2.71 -43.49 -0.42
C GLY A 20 2.59 -42.41 -1.50
N GLN A 21 2.20 -42.74 -2.73
CA GLN A 21 2.12 -41.77 -3.85
C GLN A 21 0.66 -41.40 -4.14
N GLY A 22 -0.03 -40.84 -3.16
CA GLY A 22 -1.20 -40.03 -3.45
C GLY A 22 -0.72 -38.71 -4.02
N ILE A 23 -0.94 -38.47 -5.32
CA ILE A 23 -0.82 -37.13 -5.90
C ILE A 23 -1.82 -36.27 -5.12
N ARG A 24 -1.32 -35.54 -4.11
CA ARG A 24 -2.04 -34.43 -3.49
C ARG A 24 -2.05 -33.33 -4.53
N ASP A 25 -2.96 -33.47 -5.48
CA ASP A 25 -3.31 -32.40 -6.41
C ASP A 25 -3.77 -31.22 -5.56
N SER A 26 -2.84 -30.30 -5.33
CA SER A 26 -3.09 -29.12 -4.53
C SER A 26 -3.84 -28.18 -5.45
N VAL A 27 -5.14 -28.43 -5.62
CA VAL A 27 -6.03 -27.58 -6.40
C VAL A 27 -5.92 -26.18 -5.82
N PHE A 28 -5.17 -25.33 -6.51
CA PHE A 28 -4.94 -23.95 -6.10
C PHE A 28 -6.24 -23.21 -6.35
N ARG A 29 -7.04 -23.06 -5.29
CA ARG A 29 -8.34 -22.40 -5.36
C ARG A 29 -8.10 -20.90 -5.46
N ILE A 30 -8.04 -20.40 -6.69
CA ILE A 30 -7.94 -18.96 -6.94
C ILE A 30 -9.17 -18.26 -6.39
N SER A 31 -8.97 -17.15 -5.69
CA SER A 31 -10.07 -16.31 -5.23
C SER A 31 -10.76 -15.70 -6.45
N GLN A 32 -12.08 -15.88 -6.54
CA GLN A 32 -12.87 -15.19 -7.55
C GLN A 32 -12.79 -13.68 -7.28
N VAL A 33 -12.48 -12.91 -8.32
CA VAL A 33 -12.54 -11.44 -8.28
C VAL A 33 -13.80 -11.03 -9.04
N GLU A 34 -14.75 -10.44 -8.32
CA GLU A 34 -15.93 -9.83 -8.91
C GLU A 34 -15.65 -8.34 -9.17
N ILE A 35 -15.84 -7.90 -10.42
CA ILE A 35 -15.66 -6.49 -10.80
C ILE A 35 -17.04 -5.87 -10.92
N THR A 36 -17.41 -5.07 -9.93
CA THR A 36 -18.66 -4.31 -9.92
C THR A 36 -18.37 -2.84 -10.15
N ALA A 37 -19.08 -2.22 -11.10
CA ALA A 37 -19.02 -0.78 -11.29
C ALA A 37 -19.92 -0.09 -10.24
N GLY A 38 -19.32 0.72 -9.36
CA GLY A 38 -20.05 1.66 -8.54
C GLY A 38 -20.51 2.89 -9.35
N PRO A 39 -21.49 3.67 -8.86
CA PRO A 39 -21.84 4.94 -9.50
C PRO A 39 -20.61 5.86 -9.53
N VAL A 40 -20.16 6.19 -10.75
CA VAL A 40 -18.96 7.02 -10.99
C VAL A 40 -19.15 8.46 -10.52
N PHE A 41 -20.41 8.94 -10.53
CA PHE A 41 -20.73 10.31 -10.18
C PHE A 41 -21.19 10.43 -8.73
N ARG A 42 -20.34 11.04 -7.91
CA ARG A 42 -20.71 11.57 -6.59
C ARG A 42 -20.80 13.09 -6.69
N LYS A 43 -21.97 13.65 -6.36
CA LYS A 43 -22.22 15.11 -6.42
C LYS A 43 -21.26 15.86 -5.50
N GLU A 44 -20.87 15.22 -4.41
CA GLU A 44 -20.00 15.76 -3.37
C GLU A 44 -18.56 15.93 -3.85
N THR A 45 -18.12 15.12 -4.81
CA THR A 45 -16.76 15.18 -5.39
C THR A 45 -16.73 15.82 -6.77
N ALA A 46 -17.85 16.34 -7.26
CA ALA A 46 -17.94 16.97 -8.57
C ALA A 46 -17.01 18.19 -8.67
N GLY A 47 -16.09 18.18 -9.64
CA GLY A 47 -15.09 19.24 -9.84
C GLY A 47 -13.90 19.18 -8.87
N MET A 48 -13.85 18.20 -7.96
CA MET A 48 -12.75 18.02 -7.02
C MET A 48 -11.69 17.09 -7.65
N LYS A 49 -10.41 17.46 -7.53
CA LYS A 49 -9.30 16.65 -8.06
C LYS A 49 -8.73 15.77 -6.96
N GLU A 50 -8.79 14.47 -7.18
CA GLU A 50 -8.17 13.43 -6.34
C GLU A 50 -7.18 12.62 -7.18
N THR A 51 -6.10 12.15 -6.56
CA THR A 51 -5.10 11.28 -7.19
C THR A 51 -4.76 10.17 -6.22
N ARG A 52 -5.08 8.94 -6.59
CA ARG A 52 -4.73 7.73 -5.83
C ARG A 52 -3.44 7.16 -6.40
N VAL A 53 -2.49 6.83 -5.53
CA VAL A 53 -1.28 6.11 -5.95
C VAL A 53 -1.64 4.65 -6.20
N ASP A 54 -1.16 4.10 -7.30
CA ASP A 54 -1.37 2.70 -7.67
C ASP A 54 -0.64 1.77 -6.68
N SER A 55 -1.28 0.65 -6.32
CA SER A 55 -0.67 -0.36 -5.46
C SER A 55 0.55 -1.02 -6.10
N ALA A 56 0.62 -1.09 -7.44
CA ALA A 56 1.82 -1.54 -8.15
C ALA A 56 3.01 -0.61 -7.90
N VAL A 57 2.79 0.70 -7.87
CA VAL A 57 3.82 1.70 -7.58
C VAL A 57 4.27 1.60 -6.11
N LEU A 58 3.33 1.43 -5.18
CA LEU A 58 3.64 1.20 -3.77
C LEU A 58 4.51 -0.04 -3.57
N ALA A 59 4.19 -1.14 -4.27
CA ALA A 59 4.97 -2.37 -4.22
C ALA A 59 6.37 -2.22 -4.83
N GLU A 60 6.51 -1.51 -5.95
CA GLU A 60 7.82 -1.24 -6.58
C GLU A 60 8.72 -0.39 -5.68
N LYS A 61 8.13 0.58 -4.96
CA LYS A 61 8.85 1.58 -4.15
C LYS A 61 8.92 1.22 -2.66
N ILE A 62 8.70 -0.04 -2.29
CA ILE A 62 8.63 -0.52 -0.90
C ILE A 62 9.86 -0.16 -0.04
N ASN A 63 11.05 -0.07 -0.65
CA ASN A 63 12.30 0.22 0.04
C ASN A 63 12.63 1.72 0.15
N LEU A 64 11.73 2.60 -0.29
CA LEU A 64 11.92 4.05 -0.28
C LEU A 64 11.08 4.74 0.80
N SER A 65 11.33 6.04 0.98
CA SER A 65 10.47 6.90 1.78
C SER A 65 9.28 7.40 0.95
N LEU A 66 8.25 7.88 1.66
CA LEU A 66 7.07 8.44 1.03
C LEU A 66 7.38 9.75 0.29
N SER A 67 8.43 10.48 0.69
CA SER A 67 8.92 11.66 -0.06
C SER A 67 9.34 11.30 -1.48
N ASP A 68 10.09 10.22 -1.64
CA ASP A 68 10.62 9.80 -2.95
C ASP A 68 9.49 9.30 -3.84
N LEU A 69 8.61 8.45 -3.28
CA LEU A 69 7.43 7.95 -3.99
C LEU A 69 6.54 9.09 -4.48
N LEU A 70 6.23 10.07 -3.63
CA LEU A 70 5.38 11.21 -3.99
C LEU A 70 6.05 12.11 -5.03
N SER A 71 7.36 12.34 -4.91
CA SER A 71 8.12 13.17 -5.86
C SER A 71 8.19 12.54 -7.25
N GLU A 72 8.32 11.21 -7.33
CA GLU A 72 8.49 10.49 -8.60
C GLU A 72 7.16 10.19 -9.30
N ASN A 73 6.08 9.96 -8.54
CA ASN A 73 4.85 9.38 -9.09
C ASN A 73 3.63 10.31 -9.00
N THR A 74 3.79 11.52 -8.45
CA THR A 74 2.65 12.42 -8.23
C THR A 74 2.95 13.84 -8.68
N THR A 75 1.91 14.68 -8.72
CA THR A 75 2.03 16.10 -9.11
C THR A 75 2.29 17.03 -7.93
N VAL A 76 2.46 16.48 -6.73
CA VAL A 76 2.75 17.23 -5.50
C VAL A 76 4.23 17.55 -5.46
N PHE A 77 4.58 18.80 -5.16
CA PHE A 77 5.99 19.18 -5.06
C PHE A 77 6.52 18.81 -3.70
N ILE A 78 7.54 17.96 -3.68
CA ILE A 78 8.28 17.60 -2.47
C ILE A 78 9.51 18.50 -2.36
N LYS A 79 9.54 19.28 -1.28
CA LYS A 79 10.72 20.06 -0.90
C LYS A 79 11.59 19.19 0.00
N ASP A 80 12.60 18.57 -0.61
CA ASP A 80 13.63 17.79 0.07
C ASP A 80 14.84 18.69 0.43
N HIS A 81 15.27 18.62 1.69
CA HIS A 81 16.44 19.34 2.20
C HIS A 81 17.73 18.50 2.20
N GLY A 82 17.68 17.27 1.70
CA GLY A 82 18.81 16.36 1.56
C GLY A 82 18.72 15.14 2.46
N ARG A 83 19.74 14.28 2.39
CA ARG A 83 19.76 12.99 3.10
C ARG A 83 19.62 13.15 4.61
N GLY A 84 18.59 12.54 5.17
CA GLY A 84 18.28 12.59 6.61
C GLY A 84 17.77 13.94 7.08
N ALA A 85 17.43 14.85 6.16
CA ALA A 85 16.81 16.13 6.45
C ALA A 85 15.31 16.10 6.15
N LEU A 86 14.62 17.15 6.58
CA LEU A 86 13.19 17.32 6.42
C LEU A 86 12.77 17.27 4.94
N ALA A 87 11.76 16.45 4.61
CA ALA A 87 11.10 16.46 3.32
C ALA A 87 9.61 16.81 3.48
N THR A 88 9.15 17.88 2.84
CA THR A 88 7.77 18.39 2.99
C THR A 88 7.00 18.42 1.68
N ALA A 89 5.69 18.23 1.74
CA ALA A 89 4.80 18.29 0.58
C ALA A 89 4.13 19.65 0.43
N SER A 90 4.07 20.15 -0.80
CA SER A 90 3.35 21.37 -1.16
C SER A 90 2.49 21.16 -2.41
N PHE A 91 1.27 21.69 -2.35
CA PHE A 91 0.31 21.57 -3.43
C PHE A 91 0.23 22.92 -4.15
N ARG A 92 0.42 22.94 -5.47
CA ARG A 92 0.22 24.14 -6.30
C ARG A 92 0.92 25.41 -5.77
N GLY A 93 2.10 25.27 -5.16
CA GLY A 93 2.88 26.39 -4.62
C GLY A 93 2.45 26.90 -3.25
N THR A 94 1.52 26.23 -2.54
CA THR A 94 1.20 26.59 -1.14
C THR A 94 2.33 26.23 -0.18
N ALA A 95 2.33 26.83 1.00
CA ALA A 95 3.21 26.40 2.09
C ALA A 95 2.91 24.95 2.52
N ALA A 96 3.93 24.24 3.01
CA ALA A 96 3.77 22.88 3.51
C ALA A 96 2.85 22.80 4.75
N SER A 97 2.73 23.88 5.53
CA SER A 97 1.78 24.00 6.64
C SER A 97 0.31 24.08 6.19
N HIS A 98 0.05 24.31 4.90
CA HIS A 98 -1.28 24.27 4.30
C HIS A 98 -1.62 22.90 3.67
N THR A 99 -0.77 21.91 3.90
CA THR A 99 -0.99 20.52 3.52
C THR A 99 -1.40 19.73 4.75
N ARG A 100 -2.63 19.24 4.79
CA ARG A 100 -3.01 18.28 5.83
C ARG A 100 -2.52 16.88 5.47
N VAL A 101 -2.05 16.14 6.46
CA VAL A 101 -1.68 14.73 6.29
C VAL A 101 -2.42 13.92 7.34
N ASP A 102 -3.22 12.96 6.89
CA ASP A 102 -4.02 12.09 7.74
C ASP A 102 -3.55 10.65 7.57
N TRP A 103 -3.21 9.99 8.67
CA TRP A 103 -2.93 8.56 8.73
C TRP A 103 -4.13 7.86 9.36
N ASN A 104 -4.79 6.96 8.62
CA ASN A 104 -5.99 6.24 9.07
C ASN A 104 -7.09 7.17 9.62
N GLY A 105 -7.22 8.36 9.01
CA GLY A 105 -8.19 9.38 9.42
C GLY A 105 -7.77 10.26 10.60
N ILE A 106 -6.56 10.08 11.15
CA ILE A 106 -6.00 10.91 12.22
C ILE A 106 -4.94 11.84 11.63
N SER A 107 -5.05 13.15 11.87
CA SER A 107 -4.03 14.10 11.42
C SER A 107 -2.71 13.87 12.15
N ILE A 108 -1.63 13.76 11.38
CA ILE A 108 -0.26 13.57 11.89
C ILE A 108 0.61 14.83 11.73
N ASN A 109 0.00 15.95 11.33
CA ASN A 109 0.69 17.24 11.23
C ASN A 109 1.27 17.64 12.60
N ALA A 110 2.51 18.12 12.61
CA ALA A 110 3.15 18.58 13.84
C ALA A 110 2.40 19.80 14.41
N PRO A 111 1.99 19.81 15.69
CA PRO A 111 1.20 20.91 16.26
C PRO A 111 1.88 22.28 16.21
N MET A 112 3.22 22.32 16.25
CA MET A 112 3.99 23.57 16.27
C MET A 112 4.15 24.18 14.87
N THR A 113 4.33 23.37 13.83
CA THR A 113 4.67 23.84 12.48
C THR A 113 3.57 23.60 11.44
N GLY A 114 2.61 22.73 11.75
CA GLY A 114 1.57 22.28 10.82
C GLY A 114 2.09 21.41 9.68
N MET A 115 3.36 21.03 9.68
CA MET A 115 4.01 20.26 8.61
C MET A 115 4.21 18.79 9.01
N VAL A 116 4.50 17.96 8.02
CA VAL A 116 4.90 16.55 8.20
C VAL A 116 6.19 16.30 7.44
N ASP A 117 7.08 15.53 8.06
CA ASP A 117 8.29 15.04 7.42
C ASP A 117 8.03 13.70 6.73
N PHE A 118 7.92 13.74 5.41
CA PHE A 118 7.68 12.57 4.57
C PHE A 118 8.92 11.68 4.43
N SER A 119 10.11 12.18 4.77
CA SER A 119 11.33 11.37 4.75
C SER A 119 11.31 10.28 5.83
N LEU A 120 10.55 10.52 6.91
CA LEU A 120 10.43 9.63 8.07
C LEU A 120 9.36 8.55 7.91
N ILE A 121 8.60 8.56 6.81
CA ILE A 121 7.53 7.60 6.55
C ILE A 121 8.00 6.62 5.47
N PRO A 122 8.38 5.39 5.82
CA PRO A 122 8.72 4.36 4.85
C PRO A 122 7.49 3.88 4.07
N VAL A 123 7.65 3.58 2.79
CA VAL A 123 6.55 3.10 1.93
C VAL A 123 6.00 1.75 2.40
N TYR A 124 6.84 0.87 2.96
CA TYR A 124 6.37 -0.45 3.42
C TYR A 124 5.33 -0.41 4.55
N LEU A 125 5.14 0.73 5.23
CA LEU A 125 4.08 0.91 6.24
C LEU A 125 2.74 1.35 5.65
N VAL A 126 2.68 1.56 4.32
CA VAL A 126 1.57 2.23 3.65
C VAL A 126 0.98 1.32 2.58
N ASP A 127 -0.30 1.00 2.73
CA ASP A 127 -1.06 0.21 1.75
C ASP A 127 -1.84 1.10 0.79
N GLU A 128 -2.18 2.31 1.22
CA GLU A 128 -2.96 3.26 0.44
C GLU A 128 -2.44 4.69 0.59
N VAL A 129 -2.30 5.39 -0.54
CA VAL A 129 -2.06 6.83 -0.57
C VAL A 129 -3.05 7.51 -1.50
N THR A 130 -3.76 8.50 -0.97
CA THR A 130 -4.74 9.30 -1.71
C THR A 130 -4.47 10.79 -1.50
N LEU A 131 -4.31 11.54 -2.60
CA LEU A 131 -4.02 12.96 -2.63
C LEU A 131 -5.26 13.75 -3.03
N LYS A 132 -5.72 14.66 -2.18
CA LYS A 132 -6.81 15.61 -2.47
C LYS A 132 -6.24 16.99 -2.72
N HIS A 133 -6.49 17.55 -3.89
CA HIS A 133 -5.89 18.83 -4.29
C HIS A 133 -6.81 20.03 -4.00
N GLY A 134 -6.26 21.07 -3.38
CA GLY A 134 -6.97 22.34 -3.11
C GLY A 134 -8.30 22.11 -2.40
N ASN A 135 -9.39 22.66 -2.93
CA ASN A 135 -10.74 22.56 -2.34
C ASN A 135 -11.22 21.12 -2.08
N ALA A 136 -10.63 20.10 -2.72
CA ALA A 136 -10.93 18.70 -2.47
C ALA A 136 -10.67 18.25 -1.02
N SER A 137 -9.74 18.91 -0.32
CA SER A 137 -9.36 18.58 1.05
C SER A 137 -10.34 19.11 2.11
N ILE A 138 -11.07 20.18 1.80
CA ILE A 138 -11.88 20.97 2.75
C ILE A 138 -12.98 20.10 3.37
N GLY A 139 -13.57 19.20 2.58
CA GLY A 139 -14.63 18.30 3.05
C GLY A 139 -14.17 17.32 4.15
N GLY A 140 -12.86 17.11 4.31
CA GLY A 140 -12.32 16.23 5.35
C GLY A 140 -11.92 16.96 6.64
N GLY A 141 -12.07 18.29 6.75
CA GLY A 141 -11.71 19.10 7.93
C GLY A 141 -10.78 20.29 7.63
N SER A 142 -10.23 20.91 8.69
CA SER A 142 -9.39 22.12 8.56
C SER A 142 -7.92 21.80 8.25
N GLY A 143 -7.14 22.82 7.86
CA GLY A 143 -5.69 22.71 7.66
C GLY A 143 -5.24 22.29 6.25
N GLY A 144 -6.16 21.93 5.36
CA GLY A 144 -5.85 21.44 4.01
C GLY A 144 -5.92 22.47 2.87
N LEU A 145 -5.76 23.77 3.11
CA LEU A 145 -5.98 24.83 2.09
C LEU A 145 -5.29 24.53 0.74
N GLY A 146 -4.05 24.04 0.77
CA GLY A 146 -3.32 23.62 -0.43
C GLY A 146 -3.72 22.23 -0.91
N GLY A 147 -3.93 21.30 0.01
CA GLY A 147 -4.38 19.95 -0.26
C GLY A 147 -4.34 19.07 0.99
N ALA A 148 -4.68 17.80 0.81
CA ALA A 148 -4.55 16.77 1.84
C ALA A 148 -3.89 15.50 1.27
N VAL A 149 -3.07 14.86 2.09
CA VAL A 149 -2.50 13.53 1.84
C VAL A 149 -3.14 12.57 2.83
N HIS A 150 -3.85 11.57 2.34
CA HIS A 150 -4.40 10.49 3.14
C HIS A 150 -3.53 9.25 2.97
N ILE A 151 -3.12 8.68 4.10
CA ILE A 151 -2.29 7.49 4.22
C ILE A 151 -3.12 6.44 4.96
N GLY A 152 -3.16 5.23 4.42
CA GLY A 152 -3.85 4.09 5.02
C GLY A 152 -2.93 2.89 5.14
N ASN A 153 -3.09 2.13 6.21
CA ASN A 153 -2.65 0.74 6.28
C ASN A 153 -3.81 -0.16 6.75
N THR A 154 -3.81 -1.40 6.27
CA THR A 154 -4.86 -2.40 6.43
C THR A 154 -4.35 -3.67 7.09
#